data_AF-A1DJC2-F1
#
_entry.id   AF-A1DJC2-F1
#
_cell.length_a   1.000
_cell.length_b   1.000
_cell.length_c   1.000
_cell.angle_alpha   90.00
_cell.angle_beta   90.00
_cell.angle_gamma   90.00
#
_symmetry.space_group_name_H-M   'P 1'
#
loop_
_entity.id
_entity.type
_entity.pdbx_description
1 polymer ?
#
loop_
_entity_poly.entity_id
_entity_poly.type
_entity_poly.pdbx_seq_one_letter_code
_entity_poly.pdbx_strand_id
1 'polypeptide(L)'
;MKLLAALASALAWGVSLAEAKAVFAHFMVGNTKSLGLVDWRHEIMTAQAAGIDAFVLNMASKDPTNNIALPMAFTAADDMGFQLLFSFDYAGNGPWDKSVVIDMIKEYGAKDTYFKTAGKPFVSTFEGPNNADDWKDIKKETNCFFMPDWSSVGAQPAVHLGDGIADGLFSWDAWPKGPANMTTYPDASYYDFLGSKPYMMPISPWFYTNLPGYEKNWLWRGDDMWF
;
A
#
# COMPACT_ATOMS: atom_id res chain seq x y z
N MET A 1 -52.21 -5.93 -14.47
CA MET A 1 -51.49 -5.44 -13.27
C MET A 1 -50.62 -6.46 -12.54
N LYS A 2 -50.67 -7.79 -12.83
CA LYS A 2 -49.81 -8.79 -12.15
C LYS A 2 -48.55 -9.22 -12.92
N LEU A 3 -48.41 -8.89 -14.21
CA LEU A 3 -47.21 -9.23 -15.00
C LEU A 3 -46.08 -8.19 -14.92
N LEU A 4 -46.39 -6.92 -14.61
CA LEU A 4 -45.38 -5.86 -14.50
C LEU A 4 -44.57 -5.93 -13.20
N ALA A 5 -45.11 -6.55 -12.14
CA ALA A 5 -44.41 -6.74 -10.87
C ALA A 5 -43.38 -7.89 -10.91
N ALA A 6 -43.52 -8.83 -11.85
CA ALA A 6 -42.63 -10.00 -11.96
C ALA A 6 -41.34 -9.72 -12.74
N LEU A 7 -41.31 -8.68 -13.59
CA LEU A 7 -40.09 -8.27 -14.30
C LEU A 7 -39.16 -7.39 -13.46
N ALA A 8 -39.68 -6.65 -12.48
CA ALA A 8 -38.87 -5.78 -11.62
C ALA A 8 -38.07 -6.56 -10.56
N SER A 9 -38.53 -7.72 -10.14
CA SER A 9 -37.85 -8.58 -9.17
C SER A 9 -36.77 -9.47 -9.77
N ALA A 10 -36.82 -9.74 -11.09
CA ALA A 10 -35.83 -10.57 -11.78
C ALA A 10 -34.53 -9.81 -12.14
N LEU A 11 -34.56 -8.48 -12.23
CA LEU A 11 -33.37 -7.65 -12.51
C LEU A 11 -32.54 -7.32 -11.25
N ALA A 12 -33.07 -7.58 -10.05
CA ALA A 12 -32.39 -7.25 -8.79
C ALA A 12 -31.47 -8.37 -8.25
N TRP A 13 -31.42 -9.54 -8.92
CA TRP A 13 -30.76 -10.75 -8.39
C TRP A 13 -29.55 -11.23 -9.21
N GLY A 14 -28.98 -10.36 -10.06
CA GLY A 14 -27.91 -10.78 -10.98
C GLY A 14 -26.74 -9.83 -11.16
N VAL A 15 -26.78 -8.63 -10.60
CA VAL A 15 -25.59 -7.77 -10.56
C VAL A 15 -24.94 -7.98 -9.20
N SER A 16 -24.11 -9.02 -9.09
CA SER A 16 -22.98 -8.86 -8.18
C SER A 16 -22.25 -7.64 -8.69
N LEU A 17 -22.38 -6.50 -7.99
CA LEU A 17 -21.39 -5.46 -8.09
C LEU A 17 -20.09 -6.17 -7.70
N ALA A 18 -19.31 -6.55 -8.71
CA ALA A 18 -17.92 -6.87 -8.46
C ALA A 18 -17.37 -5.56 -7.93
N GLU A 19 -17.25 -5.47 -6.60
CA GLU A 19 -16.64 -4.32 -5.96
C GLU A 19 -15.19 -4.36 -6.43
N ALA A 20 -14.89 -3.55 -7.45
CA ALA A 20 -13.55 -3.46 -7.99
C ALA A 20 -12.63 -3.07 -6.83
N LYS A 21 -11.75 -3.99 -6.45
CA LYS A 21 -10.76 -3.74 -5.41
C LYS A 21 -9.71 -2.82 -6.02
N ALA A 22 -9.32 -1.79 -5.27
CA ALA A 22 -8.24 -0.93 -5.69
C ALA A 22 -6.93 -1.74 -5.76
N VAL A 23 -6.18 -1.55 -6.84
CA VAL A 23 -4.88 -2.17 -7.08
C VAL A 23 -3.80 -1.10 -6.94
N PHE A 24 -2.81 -1.38 -6.11
CA PHE A 24 -1.71 -0.45 -5.89
C PHE A 24 -0.37 -1.06 -6.27
N ALA A 25 0.56 -0.23 -6.75
CA ALA A 25 1.95 -0.61 -6.94
C ALA A 25 2.85 0.11 -5.93
N HIS A 26 3.69 -0.66 -5.24
CA HIS A 26 4.69 -0.11 -4.33
C HIS A 26 5.81 0.56 -5.12
N PHE A 27 6.07 1.84 -4.85
CA PHE A 27 6.93 2.69 -5.66
C PHE A 27 8.06 3.29 -4.80
N MET A 28 9.29 2.86 -5.03
CA MET A 28 10.46 3.24 -4.22
C MET A 28 10.92 4.66 -4.54
N VAL A 29 10.51 5.65 -3.75
CA VAL A 29 10.81 7.07 -4.00
C VAL A 29 12.31 7.37 -3.97
N GLY A 30 13.09 6.68 -3.13
CA GLY A 30 14.55 6.85 -3.08
C GLY A 30 15.26 6.59 -4.42
N ASN A 31 14.63 5.82 -5.33
CA ASN A 31 15.20 5.51 -6.65
C ASN A 31 14.85 6.55 -7.73
N THR A 32 14.10 7.61 -7.40
CA THR A 32 13.52 8.52 -8.40
C THR A 32 14.27 9.84 -8.52
N LYS A 33 15.46 9.97 -7.94
CA LYS A 33 16.21 11.24 -7.88
C LYS A 33 16.45 11.88 -9.25
N SER A 34 16.57 11.08 -10.31
CA SER A 34 16.78 11.55 -11.68
C SER A 34 15.49 11.70 -12.49
N LEU A 35 14.34 11.25 -11.98
CA LEU A 35 13.08 11.35 -12.72
C LEU A 35 12.63 12.81 -12.79
N GLY A 36 12.39 13.29 -14.00
CA GLY A 36 11.67 14.53 -14.26
C GLY A 36 10.17 14.30 -14.38
N LEU A 37 9.43 15.40 -14.60
CA LEU A 37 7.98 15.34 -14.71
C LEU A 37 7.48 14.47 -15.88
N VAL A 38 8.21 14.43 -17.00
CA VAL A 38 7.88 13.57 -18.15
C VAL A 38 8.03 12.10 -17.79
N ASP A 39 9.06 11.74 -17.02
CA ASP A 39 9.27 10.36 -16.58
C ASP A 39 8.18 9.93 -15.61
N TRP A 40 7.83 10.76 -14.63
CA TRP A 40 6.70 10.47 -13.72
C TRP A 40 5.38 10.25 -14.47
N ARG A 41 5.10 11.08 -15.49
CA ARG A 41 3.90 10.87 -16.33
C ARG A 41 3.98 9.57 -17.13
N HIS A 42 5.16 9.17 -17.59
CA HIS A 42 5.35 7.90 -18.28
C HIS A 42 5.12 6.69 -17.36
N GLU A 43 5.63 6.73 -16.13
CA GLU A 43 5.40 5.68 -15.13
C GLU A 43 3.90 5.55 -14.80
N ILE A 44 3.21 6.67 -14.59
CA ILE A 44 1.76 6.70 -14.33
C ILE A 44 0.98 6.14 -15.53
N MET A 45 1.34 6.52 -16.75
CA MET A 45 0.69 6.02 -17.97
C MET A 45 0.81 4.50 -18.08
N THR A 46 1.99 3.98 -17.76
CA THR A 46 2.27 2.54 -17.76
C THR A 46 1.46 1.83 -16.69
N ALA A 47 1.36 2.41 -15.49
CA ALA A 47 0.55 1.87 -14.40
C ALA A 47 -0.94 1.82 -14.75
N GLN A 48 -1.50 2.90 -15.31
CA GLN A 48 -2.88 2.95 -15.77
C GLN A 48 -3.15 1.89 -16.87
N ALA A 49 -2.23 1.72 -17.82
CA ALA A 49 -2.33 0.70 -18.86
C ALA A 49 -2.32 -0.74 -18.31
N ALA A 50 -1.69 -0.94 -17.14
CA ALA A 50 -1.68 -2.20 -16.41
C ALA A 50 -2.87 -2.38 -15.44
N GLY A 51 -3.75 -1.39 -15.31
CA GLY A 51 -4.90 -1.43 -14.39
C GLY A 51 -4.54 -1.18 -12.92
N ILE A 52 -3.41 -0.51 -12.65
CA ILE A 52 -3.04 -0.03 -11.31
C ILE A 52 -3.77 1.29 -11.07
N ASP A 53 -4.35 1.46 -9.89
CA ASP A 53 -5.14 2.64 -9.51
C ASP A 53 -4.33 3.71 -8.78
N ALA A 54 -3.30 3.30 -8.04
CA ALA A 54 -2.43 4.23 -7.33
C ALA A 54 -1.00 3.72 -7.12
N PHE A 55 -0.06 4.66 -6.93
CA PHE A 55 1.25 4.34 -6.38
C PHE A 55 1.27 4.49 -4.86
N VAL A 56 1.82 3.48 -4.19
CA VAL A 56 2.21 3.54 -2.79
C VAL A 56 3.64 4.06 -2.73
N LEU A 57 3.80 5.35 -2.48
CA LEU A 57 5.08 6.03 -2.42
C LEU A 57 5.83 5.61 -1.16
N ASN A 58 6.78 4.69 -1.31
CA ASN A 58 7.66 4.24 -0.24
C ASN A 58 8.81 5.21 -0.06
N MET A 59 8.92 5.75 1.15
CA MET A 59 9.86 6.81 1.47
C MET A 59 10.65 6.46 2.72
N ALA A 60 11.98 6.50 2.61
CA ALA A 60 12.85 6.45 3.77
C ALA A 60 12.88 7.80 4.50
N SER A 61 12.92 7.76 5.84
CA SER A 61 13.04 8.94 6.69
C SER A 61 14.28 9.76 6.31
N LYS A 62 14.14 11.08 6.22
CA LYS A 62 15.24 12.04 5.92
C LYS A 62 15.95 11.83 4.58
N ASP A 63 15.41 11.04 3.66
CA ASP A 63 15.94 10.98 2.29
C ASP A 63 15.67 12.32 1.57
N PRO A 64 16.70 13.05 1.12
CA PRO A 64 16.51 14.33 0.42
C PRO A 64 15.73 14.19 -0.89
N THR A 65 15.65 12.98 -1.46
CA THR A 65 14.86 12.69 -2.66
C THR A 65 13.38 12.96 -2.44
N ASN A 66 12.86 12.78 -1.21
CA ASN A 66 11.45 13.05 -0.89
C ASN A 66 11.05 14.49 -1.23
N ASN A 67 11.90 15.47 -0.94
CA ASN A 67 11.62 16.90 -1.18
C ASN A 67 11.56 17.26 -2.68
N ILE A 68 12.15 16.43 -3.53
CA ILE A 68 12.20 16.63 -4.98
C ILE A 68 11.09 15.81 -5.64
N ALA A 69 10.96 14.55 -5.25
CA ALA A 69 10.11 13.56 -5.88
C ALA A 69 8.63 13.79 -5.60
N LEU A 70 8.25 14.13 -4.35
CA LEU A 70 6.85 14.23 -3.97
C LEU A 70 6.12 15.36 -4.73
N PRO A 71 6.63 16.60 -4.80
CA PRO A 71 5.98 17.63 -5.60
C PRO A 71 5.83 17.25 -7.08
N MET A 72 6.82 16.57 -7.67
CA MET A 72 6.75 16.12 -9.07
C MET A 72 5.73 15.00 -9.26
N ALA A 73 5.72 13.99 -8.38
CA ALA A 73 4.78 12.88 -8.44
C ALA A 73 3.33 13.37 -8.34
N PHE A 74 3.03 14.26 -7.39
CA PHE A 74 1.68 14.82 -7.25
C PHE A 74 1.30 15.71 -8.45
N THR A 75 2.23 16.48 -9.01
CA THR A 75 1.98 17.26 -10.24
C THR A 75 1.62 16.33 -11.40
N ALA A 76 2.40 15.25 -11.60
CA ALA A 76 2.13 14.28 -12.66
C ALA A 76 0.80 13.54 -12.44
N ALA A 77 0.49 13.19 -11.19
CA ALA A 77 -0.77 12.55 -10.84
C ALA A 77 -1.98 13.46 -11.08
N ASP A 78 -1.87 14.76 -10.75
CA ASP A 78 -2.89 15.77 -11.02
C ASP A 78 -3.14 15.89 -12.54
N ASP A 79 -2.07 15.92 -13.36
CA ASP A 79 -2.18 16.00 -14.82
C ASP A 79 -2.85 14.77 -15.46
N MET A 80 -2.74 13.61 -14.81
CA MET A 80 -3.12 12.31 -15.38
C MET A 80 -4.33 11.67 -14.72
N GLY A 81 -4.90 12.30 -13.69
CA GLY A 81 -6.01 11.75 -12.93
C GLY A 81 -5.67 10.43 -12.23
N PHE A 82 -4.44 10.31 -11.72
CA PHE A 82 -3.94 9.13 -11.03
C PHE A 82 -3.89 9.37 -9.52
N GLN A 83 -3.96 8.31 -8.71
CA GLN A 83 -3.90 8.46 -7.26
C GLN A 83 -2.53 8.08 -6.68
N LEU A 84 -2.20 8.68 -5.54
CA LEU A 84 -0.97 8.42 -4.79
C LEU A 84 -1.32 8.21 -3.32
N LEU A 85 -0.55 7.40 -2.60
CA LEU A 85 -0.63 7.30 -1.15
C LEU A 85 0.75 7.05 -0.55
N PHE A 86 0.88 7.28 0.75
CA PHE A 86 2.18 7.18 1.42
C PHE A 86 2.39 5.85 2.11
N SER A 87 3.57 5.27 1.89
CA SER A 87 4.19 4.25 2.72
C SER A 87 5.42 4.85 3.39
N PHE A 88 5.31 5.15 4.69
CA PHE A 88 6.48 5.58 5.46
C PHE A 88 7.35 4.35 5.75
N ASP A 89 8.56 4.32 5.21
CA ASP A 89 9.52 3.23 5.44
C ASP A 89 10.28 3.48 6.75
N TYR A 90 9.93 2.70 7.78
CA TYR A 90 10.55 2.77 9.10
C TYR A 90 11.83 1.90 9.19
N ALA A 91 12.08 1.02 8.22
CA ALA A 91 13.23 0.14 8.17
C ALA A 91 14.36 0.66 7.27
N GLY A 92 14.07 1.54 6.31
CA GLY A 92 14.99 1.98 5.27
C GLY A 92 16.07 2.96 5.75
N ASN A 93 15.72 3.89 6.65
CA ASN A 93 16.67 4.85 7.24
C ASN A 93 16.34 5.19 8.70
N GLY A 94 15.86 4.19 9.44
CA GLY A 94 15.35 4.35 10.80
C GLY A 94 13.92 4.91 10.84
N PRO A 95 13.35 5.02 12.06
CA PRO A 95 11.96 5.41 12.24
C PRO A 95 11.71 6.85 11.78
N TRP A 96 10.48 7.11 11.35
CA TRP A 96 10.02 8.45 11.05
C TRP A 96 9.68 9.23 12.33
N ASP A 97 10.00 10.53 12.32
CA ASP A 97 9.53 11.43 13.37
C ASP A 97 8.01 11.61 13.24
N LYS A 98 7.29 11.42 14.35
CA LYS A 98 5.83 11.51 14.38
C LYS A 98 5.28 12.85 13.86
N SER A 99 5.92 13.97 14.19
CA SER A 99 5.47 15.29 13.76
C SER A 99 5.59 15.45 12.25
N VAL A 100 6.66 14.94 11.66
CA VAL A 100 6.87 14.95 10.21
C VAL A 100 5.81 14.11 9.50
N VAL A 101 5.47 12.92 10.03
CA VAL A 101 4.41 12.08 9.47
C VAL A 101 3.05 12.81 9.48
N ILE A 102 2.71 13.45 10.60
CA ILE A 102 1.47 14.23 10.73
C ILE A 102 1.42 15.36 9.70
N ASP A 103 2.50 16.14 9.58
CA ASP A 103 2.56 17.28 8.66
C ASP A 103 2.43 16.82 7.20
N MET A 104 3.13 15.75 6.82
CA MET A 104 3.04 15.19 5.47
C MET A 104 1.64 14.66 5.14
N ILE A 105 0.96 13.98 6.08
CA ILE A 105 -0.41 13.51 5.86
C ILE A 105 -1.37 14.70 5.76
N LYS A 106 -1.22 15.74 6.60
CA LYS A 106 -2.06 16.95 6.52
C LYS A 106 -1.87 17.70 5.20
N GLU A 107 -0.64 17.80 4.71
CA GLU A 107 -0.32 18.50 3.46
C GLU A 107 -0.83 17.74 2.23
N TYR A 108 -0.45 16.46 2.09
CA TYR A 108 -0.72 15.70 0.87
C TYR A 108 -2.03 14.93 0.94
N GLY A 109 -2.41 14.42 2.12
CA GLY A 109 -3.65 13.65 2.32
C GLY A 109 -4.93 14.44 2.03
N ALA A 110 -4.87 15.76 2.06
CA ALA A 110 -5.98 16.62 1.69
C ALA A 110 -6.24 16.65 0.17
N LYS A 111 -5.23 16.42 -0.67
CA LYS A 111 -5.32 16.51 -2.13
C LYS A 111 -6.31 15.49 -2.71
N ASP A 112 -6.97 15.83 -3.81
CA ASP A 112 -7.91 14.93 -4.50
C ASP A 112 -7.18 13.75 -5.18
N THR A 113 -5.92 13.96 -5.56
CA THR A 113 -5.01 12.93 -6.06
C THR A 113 -4.44 12.02 -4.96
N TYR A 114 -4.71 12.29 -3.68
CA TYR A 114 -4.37 11.37 -2.61
C TYR A 114 -5.44 10.29 -2.48
N PHE A 115 -5.05 9.02 -2.50
CA PHE A 115 -5.99 7.91 -2.36
C PHE A 115 -6.66 7.94 -0.99
N LYS A 116 -7.99 7.93 -0.99
CA LYS A 116 -8.82 8.00 0.21
C LYS A 116 -9.75 6.78 0.27
N THR A 117 -9.88 6.19 1.45
CA THR A 117 -10.90 5.17 1.71
C THR A 117 -11.91 5.69 2.72
N ALA A 118 -13.20 5.58 2.39
CA ALA A 118 -14.29 6.17 3.17
C ALA A 118 -14.05 7.66 3.54
N GLY A 119 -13.46 8.43 2.61
CA GLY A 119 -13.13 9.84 2.79
C GLY A 119 -11.90 10.14 3.65
N LYS A 120 -11.18 9.12 4.14
CA LYS A 120 -9.97 9.26 4.95
C LYS A 120 -8.71 9.04 4.11
N PRO A 121 -7.64 9.83 4.27
CA PRO A 121 -6.35 9.55 3.64
C PRO A 121 -5.90 8.13 3.99
N PHE A 122 -5.62 7.30 2.99
CA PHE A 122 -5.08 5.96 3.22
C PHE A 122 -3.57 6.06 3.42
N VAL A 123 -3.06 5.53 4.53
CA VAL A 123 -1.64 5.58 4.86
C VAL A 123 -1.16 4.19 5.25
N SER A 124 0.05 3.83 4.81
CA SER A 124 0.73 2.61 5.21
C SER A 124 2.14 2.89 5.73
N THR A 125 2.78 1.84 6.23
CA THR A 125 4.22 1.80 6.51
C THR A 125 4.83 0.55 5.91
N PHE A 126 6.14 0.60 5.64
CA PHE A 126 6.95 -0.60 5.58
C PHE A 126 7.62 -0.76 6.94
N GLU A 127 7.28 -1.84 7.64
CA GLU A 127 7.70 -2.11 9.01
C GLU A 127 7.37 -0.96 9.99
N GLY A 128 8.11 -0.89 11.10
CA GLY A 128 7.89 0.04 12.22
C GLY A 128 7.02 -0.47 13.38
N PRO A 129 6.99 -1.79 13.72
CA PRO A 129 6.15 -2.28 14.82
C PRO A 129 6.50 -1.65 16.17
N ASN A 130 7.76 -1.31 16.39
CA ASN A 130 8.24 -0.62 17.61
C ASN A 130 7.72 0.82 17.74
N ASN A 131 7.13 1.37 16.69
CA ASN A 131 6.55 2.72 16.64
C ASN A 131 5.01 2.69 16.56
N ALA A 132 4.37 1.54 16.76
CA ALA A 132 2.92 1.43 16.66
C ALA A 132 2.16 2.39 17.60
N ASP A 133 2.70 2.69 18.78
CA ASP A 133 2.08 3.64 19.71
C ASP A 133 2.04 5.08 19.20
N ASP A 134 2.98 5.49 18.34
CA ASP A 134 2.97 6.82 17.73
C ASP A 134 1.71 7.03 16.87
N TRP A 135 1.18 5.96 16.28
CA TRP A 135 0.01 6.01 15.41
C TRP A 135 -1.30 6.35 16.14
N LYS A 136 -1.33 6.25 17.47
CA LYS A 136 -2.47 6.76 18.27
C LYS A 136 -2.64 8.27 18.08
N ASP A 137 -1.53 9.00 18.18
CA ASP A 137 -1.50 10.45 18.00
C ASP A 137 -1.61 10.82 16.52
N ILE A 138 -0.90 10.11 15.62
CA ILE A 138 -0.95 10.39 14.18
C ILE A 138 -2.38 10.27 13.66
N LYS A 139 -3.09 9.18 13.96
CA LYS A 139 -4.48 8.98 13.54
C LYS A 139 -5.41 10.01 14.18
N LYS A 140 -5.19 10.36 15.44
CA LYS A 140 -5.99 11.41 16.11
C LYS A 140 -5.86 12.76 15.41
N GLU A 141 -4.66 13.12 14.97
CA GLU A 141 -4.37 14.42 14.34
C GLU A 141 -4.74 14.50 12.86
N THR A 142 -4.79 13.35 12.17
CA THR A 142 -4.94 13.31 10.70
C THR A 142 -6.24 12.65 10.25
N ASN A 143 -6.90 11.89 11.13
CA ASN A 143 -8.04 11.03 10.81
C ASN A 143 -7.76 10.08 9.63
N CYS A 144 -6.51 9.66 9.43
CA CYS A 144 -6.15 8.73 8.38
C CYS A 144 -6.73 7.32 8.63
N PHE A 145 -6.91 6.59 7.54
CA PHE A 145 -7.08 5.14 7.56
C PHE A 145 -5.69 4.51 7.48
N PHE A 146 -5.33 3.72 8.49
CA PHE A 146 -3.96 3.23 8.67
C PHE A 146 -3.87 1.72 8.48
N MET A 147 -3.11 1.29 7.47
CA MET A 147 -2.88 -0.12 7.14
C MET A 147 -1.38 -0.39 6.93
N PRO A 148 -0.62 -0.68 7.99
CA PRO A 148 0.81 -0.95 7.90
C PRO A 148 1.13 -2.38 7.46
N ASP A 149 2.35 -2.54 6.99
CA ASP A 149 3.05 -3.83 7.00
C ASP A 149 3.87 -3.92 8.27
N TRP A 150 3.62 -4.96 9.06
CA TRP A 150 4.40 -5.35 10.24
C TRP A 150 4.76 -6.84 10.17
N SER A 151 5.10 -7.31 8.96
CA SER A 151 5.38 -8.73 8.72
C SER A 151 6.50 -9.29 9.58
N SER A 152 7.47 -8.47 10.00
CA SER A 152 8.58 -8.90 10.87
C SER A 152 8.13 -9.51 12.21
N VAL A 153 6.95 -9.14 12.73
CA VAL A 153 6.39 -9.72 13.97
C VAL A 153 5.32 -10.79 13.71
N GLY A 154 4.92 -10.97 12.45
CA GLY A 154 3.82 -11.86 12.05
C GLY A 154 2.41 -11.30 12.36
N ALA A 155 1.38 -11.91 11.77
CA ALA A 155 0.01 -11.40 11.82
C ALA A 155 -0.57 -11.31 13.24
N GLN A 156 -0.41 -12.35 14.07
CA GLN A 156 -1.03 -12.40 15.40
C GLN A 156 -0.52 -11.31 16.35
N PRO A 157 0.80 -11.05 16.50
CA PRO A 157 1.26 -9.92 17.30
C PRO A 157 0.88 -8.58 16.66
N ALA A 158 0.97 -8.48 15.32
CA ALA A 158 0.72 -7.23 14.60
C ALA A 158 -0.68 -6.65 14.84
N VAL A 159 -1.72 -7.48 14.92
CA VAL A 159 -3.10 -6.99 15.14
C VAL A 159 -3.33 -6.35 16.51
N HIS A 160 -2.43 -6.58 17.47
CA HIS A 160 -2.51 -6.05 18.82
C HIS A 160 -1.55 -4.86 19.08
N LEU A 161 -0.62 -4.58 18.19
CA LEU A 161 0.32 -3.46 18.34
C LEU A 161 -0.41 -2.11 18.40
N GLY A 162 0.09 -1.20 19.24
CA GLY A 162 -0.52 0.10 19.48
C GLY A 162 -1.94 0.01 20.05
N ASP A 163 -2.25 -1.03 20.83
CA ASP A 163 -3.62 -1.36 21.28
C ASP A 163 -4.59 -1.62 20.11
N GLY A 164 -4.09 -2.24 19.04
CA GLY A 164 -4.89 -2.56 17.85
C GLY A 164 -5.21 -1.35 16.97
N ILE A 165 -4.32 -0.36 16.95
CA ILE A 165 -4.50 0.94 16.26
C ILE A 165 -4.67 0.83 14.74
N ALA A 166 -4.11 -0.21 14.11
CA ALA A 166 -4.20 -0.45 12.68
C ALA A 166 -5.66 -0.75 12.26
N ASP A 167 -6.14 -0.09 11.20
CA ASP A 167 -7.47 -0.34 10.63
C ASP A 167 -7.51 -1.60 9.77
N GLY A 168 -6.35 -2.07 9.32
CA GLY A 168 -6.12 -3.34 8.64
C GLY A 168 -4.62 -3.60 8.57
N LEU A 169 -4.21 -4.69 7.93
CA LEU A 169 -2.80 -4.98 7.71
C LEU A 169 -2.57 -5.46 6.27
N PHE A 170 -1.32 -5.45 5.83
CA PHE A 170 -0.86 -6.23 4.70
C PHE A 170 0.40 -7.01 5.04
N SER A 171 0.74 -7.98 4.20
CA SER A 171 1.98 -8.75 4.33
C SER A 171 3.03 -8.27 3.32
N TRP A 172 4.30 -8.45 3.67
CA TRP A 172 5.46 -8.29 2.80
C TRP A 172 6.09 -9.65 2.43
N ASP A 173 5.30 -10.72 2.47
CA ASP A 173 5.69 -12.07 2.04
C ASP A 173 4.97 -12.41 0.72
N ALA A 174 5.34 -11.71 -0.36
CA ALA A 174 4.61 -11.71 -1.63
C ALA A 174 5.23 -12.60 -2.72
N TRP A 175 6.24 -13.40 -2.37
CA TRP A 175 7.12 -14.13 -3.29
C TRP A 175 7.60 -15.43 -2.64
N PRO A 176 7.99 -16.44 -3.44
CA PRO A 176 8.54 -17.68 -2.89
C PRO A 176 9.93 -17.47 -2.30
N LYS A 177 10.37 -18.41 -1.46
CA LYS A 177 11.74 -18.49 -0.95
C LYS A 177 12.48 -19.60 -1.67
N GLY A 178 13.48 -19.22 -2.46
CA GLY A 178 14.26 -20.17 -3.26
C GLY A 178 13.42 -20.81 -4.37
N PRO A 179 13.48 -22.15 -4.57
CA PRO A 179 12.80 -22.85 -5.66
C PRO A 179 11.34 -23.27 -5.36
N ALA A 180 10.82 -22.96 -4.16
CA ALA A 180 9.50 -23.40 -3.73
C ALA A 180 8.36 -22.67 -4.48
N ASN A 181 7.17 -23.28 -4.52
CA ASN A 181 5.95 -22.57 -4.89
C ASN A 181 5.57 -21.59 -3.78
N MET A 182 4.90 -20.52 -4.17
CA MET A 182 4.22 -19.64 -3.24
C MET A 182 3.03 -20.37 -2.60
N THR A 183 2.69 -19.97 -1.38
CA THR A 183 1.53 -20.51 -0.66
C THR A 183 0.69 -19.36 -0.13
N THR A 184 -0.61 -19.58 0.04
CA THR A 184 -1.53 -18.62 0.67
C THR A 184 -1.54 -18.75 2.20
N TYR A 185 -0.61 -19.51 2.78
CA TYR A 185 -0.58 -19.74 4.23
C TYR A 185 -0.30 -18.46 5.03
N PRO A 186 0.66 -17.60 4.63
CA PRO A 186 0.81 -16.29 5.27
C PRO A 186 -0.49 -15.49 5.24
N ASP A 187 -1.14 -15.37 4.07
CA ASP A 187 -2.39 -14.62 3.90
C ASP A 187 -3.53 -15.16 4.77
N ALA A 188 -3.64 -16.49 4.89
CA ALA A 188 -4.64 -17.13 5.75
C ALA A 188 -4.49 -16.71 7.22
N SER A 189 -3.25 -16.54 7.71
CA SER A 189 -3.03 -16.05 9.07
C SER A 189 -3.54 -14.63 9.27
N TYR A 190 -3.36 -13.74 8.28
CA TYR A 190 -3.91 -12.39 8.35
C TYR A 190 -5.44 -12.41 8.33
N TYR A 191 -6.04 -13.23 7.48
CA TYR A 191 -7.50 -13.41 7.43
C TYR A 191 -8.06 -13.85 8.79
N ASP A 192 -7.41 -14.81 9.45
CA ASP A 192 -7.86 -15.33 10.75
C ASP A 192 -7.72 -14.28 11.87
N PHE A 193 -6.58 -13.58 11.95
CA PHE A 193 -6.30 -12.67 13.06
C PHE A 193 -6.91 -11.26 12.90
N LEU A 194 -7.13 -10.79 11.67
CA LEU A 194 -7.74 -9.47 11.43
C LEU A 194 -9.25 -9.46 11.74
N GLY A 195 -9.90 -10.61 11.75
CA GLY A 195 -11.35 -10.72 11.97
C GLY A 195 -12.12 -9.93 10.93
N SER A 196 -12.75 -8.82 11.32
CA SER A 196 -13.50 -7.95 10.40
C SER A 196 -12.66 -6.82 9.76
N LYS A 197 -11.41 -6.63 10.19
CA LYS A 197 -10.53 -5.62 9.61
C LYS A 197 -10.08 -6.06 8.21
N PRO A 198 -10.00 -5.15 7.23
CA PRO A 198 -9.53 -5.48 5.89
C PRO A 198 -8.08 -5.96 5.87
N TYR A 199 -7.80 -6.87 4.94
CA TYR A 199 -6.47 -7.29 4.54
C TYR A 199 -6.18 -6.79 3.13
N MET A 200 -5.03 -6.15 2.91
CA MET A 200 -4.56 -5.84 1.56
C MET A 200 -3.59 -6.93 1.13
N MET A 201 -4.00 -7.75 0.16
CA MET A 201 -3.22 -8.90 -0.30
C MET A 201 -2.05 -8.44 -1.17
N PRO A 202 -0.81 -8.84 -0.85
CA PRO A 202 0.33 -8.53 -1.70
C PRO A 202 0.47 -9.55 -2.83
N ILE A 203 0.98 -9.10 -3.98
CA ILE A 203 1.33 -9.97 -5.10
C ILE A 203 2.64 -9.47 -5.67
N SER A 204 3.57 -10.39 -5.95
CA SER A 204 4.77 -10.11 -6.74
C SER A 204 4.87 -11.10 -7.89
N PRO A 205 5.24 -10.67 -9.10
CA PRO A 205 5.47 -11.60 -10.22
C PRO A 205 6.81 -12.35 -10.12
N TRP A 206 7.79 -11.77 -9.43
CA TRP A 206 9.12 -12.33 -9.20
C TRP A 206 9.81 -11.53 -8.08
N PHE A 207 10.98 -11.99 -7.63
CA PHE A 207 11.81 -11.19 -6.74
C PHE A 207 13.29 -11.51 -6.93
N TYR A 208 14.08 -10.44 -6.97
CA TYR A 208 15.51 -10.50 -7.11
C TYR A 208 16.15 -9.37 -6.30
N THR A 209 17.28 -9.67 -5.68
CA THR A 209 18.14 -8.66 -5.08
C THR A 209 19.59 -9.00 -5.37
N ASN A 210 20.38 -7.98 -5.67
CA ASN A 210 21.84 -8.03 -5.64
C ASN A 210 22.33 -6.70 -5.07
N LEU A 211 22.26 -6.61 -3.75
CA LEU A 211 22.54 -5.43 -2.96
C LEU A 211 23.62 -5.77 -1.93
N PRO A 212 24.92 -5.70 -2.32
CA PRO A 212 26.03 -6.06 -1.44
C PRO A 212 26.06 -5.28 -0.13
N GLY A 213 25.66 -4.00 -0.16
CA GLY A 213 25.60 -3.14 1.04
C GLY A 213 24.57 -3.57 2.09
N TYR A 214 23.66 -4.49 1.73
CA TYR A 214 22.65 -5.05 2.62
C TYR A 214 22.83 -6.56 2.84
N GLU A 215 23.94 -7.14 2.34
CA GLU A 215 24.18 -8.59 2.34
C GLU A 215 23.05 -9.40 1.68
N LYS A 216 22.35 -8.79 0.71
CA LYS A 216 21.26 -9.42 -0.04
C LYS A 216 21.72 -9.82 -1.42
N ASN A 217 21.68 -11.11 -1.72
CA ASN A 217 21.94 -11.65 -3.06
C ASN A 217 21.04 -12.87 -3.30
N TRP A 218 19.81 -12.60 -3.73
CA TRP A 218 18.76 -13.61 -3.87
C TRP A 218 18.14 -13.54 -5.25
N LEU A 219 17.89 -14.71 -5.82
CA LEU A 219 17.00 -14.90 -6.96
C LEU A 219 16.00 -15.97 -6.55
N TRP A 220 14.71 -15.63 -6.58
CA TRP A 220 13.64 -16.57 -6.31
C TRP A 220 12.89 -16.92 -7.60
N ARG A 221 12.15 -18.02 -7.57
CA ARG A 221 11.31 -18.45 -8.69
C ARG A 221 10.30 -17.34 -9.03
N GLY A 222 10.14 -17.04 -10.32
CA GLY A 222 9.14 -16.11 -10.86
C GLY A 222 8.30 -16.79 -11.95
N ASP A 223 7.43 -16.03 -12.60
CA ASP A 223 6.57 -16.40 -13.76
C ASP A 223 5.45 -17.42 -13.47
N ASP A 224 5.75 -18.52 -12.78
CA ASP A 224 4.81 -19.61 -12.47
C ASP A 224 4.76 -19.93 -10.96
N MET A 225 5.13 -18.96 -10.13
CA MET A 225 5.29 -19.15 -8.68
C MET A 225 4.06 -19.68 -7.93
N TRP A 226 2.86 -19.57 -8.50
CA TRP A 226 1.62 -20.08 -7.91
C TRP A 226 1.20 -21.47 -8.43
N PHE A 227 1.92 -22.05 -9.40
CA PHE A 227 1.55 -23.28 -10.11
C PHE A 227 2.68 -24.33 -10.17
#